data_AF-A0A9P9ESC0-F1
#
_entry.id   AF-A0A9P9ESC0-F1
#
_cell.length_a   1.000
_cell.length_b   1.000
_cell.length_c   1.000
_cell.angle_alpha   90.00
_cell.angle_beta   90.00
_cell.angle_gamma   90.00
#
_symmetry.space_group_name_H-M   'P 1'
#
loop_
_entity.id
_entity.type
_entity.pdbx_description
1 polymer ?
#
loop_
_entity_poly.entity_id
_entity_poly.type
_entity_poly.pdbx_seq_one_letter_code
_entity_poly.pdbx_strand_id
1 'polypeptide(L)'
;TEVPMMSSVALADGKELTVGELMGRRLRASLVVLSACDTGVGRLTDGDDIIGFSRALLAAGVKNIVVSLWPVDDLATSFLMKAFYGRLMKGETGAVALREAQLAVRRSNREDMEMHALDMQQTCGGEACGRSVAPEIDQGSARGYYQPRFWAPFIFIGIR
;
A
#
# COMPACT_ATOMS: atom_id res chain seq x y z
N THR A 1 -5.89 6.21 -26.78
CA THR A 1 -4.93 7.27 -26.39
C THR A 1 -5.10 7.52 -24.91
N GLU A 2 -4.37 6.77 -24.08
CA GLU A 2 -4.31 7.05 -22.65
C GLU A 2 -3.60 8.39 -22.45
N VAL A 3 -4.21 9.24 -21.64
CA VAL A 3 -3.70 10.57 -21.33
C VAL A 3 -3.25 10.50 -19.86
N PRO A 4 -1.95 10.29 -19.58
CA PRO A 4 -1.45 10.07 -18.20
C PRO A 4 -1.78 11.21 -17.23
N MET A 5 -2.20 12.38 -17.74
CA MET A 5 -2.59 13.53 -16.95
C MET A 5 -3.98 13.41 -16.30
N MET A 6 -4.81 12.46 -16.76
CA MET A 6 -6.15 12.21 -16.21
C MET A 6 -6.16 11.17 -15.09
N SER A 7 -5.04 10.50 -14.81
CA SER A 7 -4.95 9.55 -13.70
C SER A 7 -5.24 10.28 -12.38
N SER A 8 -6.20 9.78 -11.61
CA SER A 8 -6.65 10.38 -10.36
C SER A 8 -6.64 9.40 -9.21
N VAL A 9 -6.45 9.91 -7.99
CA VAL A 9 -6.61 9.15 -6.75
C VAL A 9 -7.77 9.74 -5.98
N ALA A 10 -8.76 8.91 -5.64
CA ALA A 10 -9.84 9.31 -4.75
C ALA A 10 -9.31 9.49 -3.33
N LEU A 11 -9.55 10.66 -2.74
CA LEU A 11 -9.22 10.99 -1.36
C LEU A 11 -10.38 10.61 -0.44
N ALA A 12 -10.08 10.48 0.86
CA ALA A 12 -11.07 10.13 1.88
C ALA A 12 -12.25 11.13 1.99
N ASP A 13 -12.10 12.36 1.47
CA ASP A 13 -13.16 13.37 1.42
C ASP A 13 -14.01 13.28 0.13
N GLY A 14 -13.83 12.24 -0.68
CA GLY A 14 -14.56 12.01 -1.93
C GLY A 14 -14.08 12.86 -3.10
N LYS A 15 -12.99 13.64 -2.94
CA LYS A 15 -12.39 14.38 -4.05
C LYS A 15 -11.41 13.51 -4.81
N GLU A 16 -11.39 13.66 -6.12
CA GLU A 16 -10.34 13.09 -6.96
C GLU A 16 -9.15 14.05 -7.05
N LEU A 17 -7.95 13.52 -6.81
CA LEU A 17 -6.70 14.24 -6.97
C LEU A 17 -6.03 13.76 -8.26
N THR A 18 -6.09 14.60 -9.29
CA THR A 18 -5.51 14.27 -10.61
C THR A 18 -3.99 14.52 -10.64
N VAL A 19 -3.29 13.84 -11.54
CA VAL A 19 -1.87 14.10 -11.84
C VAL A 19 -1.62 15.57 -12.17
N GLY A 20 -2.50 16.19 -12.98
CA GLY A 20 -2.40 17.61 -13.33
C GLY A 20 -2.47 18.55 -12.13
N GLU A 21 -3.37 18.29 -11.18
CA GLU A 21 -3.46 19.07 -9.94
C GLU A 21 -2.26 18.85 -9.02
N LEU A 22 -1.71 17.65 -9.04
CA LEU A 22 -0.54 17.29 -8.25
C LEU A 22 0.71 18.04 -8.72
N MET A 23 0.92 18.15 -10.03
CA MET A 23 2.08 18.85 -10.61
C MET A 23 2.10 20.35 -10.28
N GLY A 24 0.93 20.97 -10.03
CA GLY A 24 0.82 22.37 -9.61
C GLY A 24 0.95 22.61 -8.10
N ARG A 25 0.99 21.55 -7.27
CA ARG A 25 1.01 21.65 -5.81
C ARG A 25 2.40 21.35 -5.26
N ARG A 26 2.79 22.09 -4.21
CA ARG A 26 3.95 21.74 -3.37
C ARG A 26 3.48 20.90 -2.19
N LEU A 27 3.61 19.58 -2.32
CA LEU A 27 3.32 18.65 -1.23
C LEU A 27 4.48 18.64 -0.24
N ARG A 28 4.22 18.99 1.03
CA ARG A 28 5.18 18.83 2.13
C ARG A 28 5.07 17.44 2.76
N ALA A 29 4.96 16.40 1.92
CA ALA A 29 4.87 15.02 2.39
C ALA A 29 6.25 14.35 2.28
N SER A 30 6.77 13.88 3.41
CA SER A 30 8.02 13.11 3.44
C SER A 30 7.84 11.69 2.91
N LEU A 31 6.63 11.14 2.99
CA LEU A 31 6.28 9.79 2.53
C LEU A 31 4.84 9.79 2.01
N VAL A 32 4.62 9.15 0.86
CA VAL A 32 3.29 8.83 0.32
C VAL A 32 3.18 7.32 0.15
N VAL A 33 2.07 6.73 0.58
CA VAL A 33 1.79 5.30 0.43
C VAL A 33 0.51 5.14 -0.38
N LEU A 34 0.60 4.45 -1.51
CA LEU A 34 -0.52 4.12 -2.39
C LEU A 34 -0.79 2.63 -2.20
N SER A 35 -1.69 2.31 -1.26
CA SER A 35 -1.92 0.94 -0.77
C SER A 35 -3.07 0.19 -1.44
N ALA A 36 -3.69 0.77 -2.47
CA ALA A 36 -4.86 0.20 -3.12
C ALA A 36 -4.70 0.25 -4.65
N CYS A 37 -4.13 -0.80 -5.24
CA CYS A 37 -4.51 -1.18 -6.60
C CYS A 37 -5.79 -2.01 -6.50
N ASP A 38 -6.91 -1.36 -6.19
CA ASP A 38 -8.23 -1.99 -6.33
C ASP A 38 -8.56 -1.98 -7.83
N THR A 39 -8.22 -3.05 -8.55
CA THR A 39 -8.55 -3.23 -9.98
C THR A 39 -10.02 -3.60 -10.19
N GLY A 40 -10.92 -3.21 -9.27
CA GLY A 40 -12.36 -3.41 -9.39
C GLY A 40 -13.11 -2.30 -10.12
N VAL A 41 -12.53 -1.10 -10.30
CA VAL A 41 -13.25 0.07 -10.87
C VAL A 41 -12.50 0.80 -11.99
N GLY A 42 -11.20 0.56 -12.15
CA GLY A 42 -10.39 1.11 -13.24
C GLY A 42 -9.72 0.00 -14.03
N ARG A 43 -9.74 0.10 -15.36
CA ARG A 43 -8.94 -0.75 -16.26
C ARG A 43 -7.55 -0.96 -15.67
N LEU A 44 -7.02 -2.19 -15.80
CA LEU A 44 -5.62 -2.51 -15.50
C LEU A 44 -4.76 -1.32 -15.92
N THR A 45 -4.27 -0.56 -14.95
CA THR A 45 -3.35 0.54 -15.21
C THR A 45 -2.06 -0.13 -15.63
N ASP A 46 -1.73 -0.03 -16.91
CA ASP A 46 -0.45 -0.48 -17.44
C ASP A 46 0.68 0.13 -16.57
N GLY A 47 1.81 -0.57 -16.44
CA GLY A 47 2.91 -0.15 -15.56
C GLY A 47 3.40 1.30 -15.80
N ASP A 48 3.08 1.87 -16.95
CA ASP A 48 3.36 3.26 -17.32
C ASP A 48 2.56 4.29 -16.49
N ASP A 49 1.34 3.97 -16.04
CA ASP A 49 0.51 4.87 -15.24
C ASP A 49 1.05 5.02 -13.82
N ILE A 50 1.54 3.93 -13.21
CA ILE A 50 2.19 3.94 -11.91
C ILE A 50 3.48 4.78 -11.97
N ILE A 51 4.22 4.67 -13.08
CA ILE A 51 5.43 5.45 -13.32
C ILE A 51 5.08 6.94 -13.49
N GLY A 52 4.04 7.26 -14.26
CA GLY A 52 3.56 8.63 -14.47
C GLY A 52 3.12 9.30 -13.16
N PHE A 53 2.36 8.58 -12.34
CA PHE A 53 1.87 9.08 -11.05
C PHE A 53 3.01 9.25 -10.03
N SER A 54 3.93 8.29 -9.96
CA SER A 54 5.11 8.38 -9.09
C SER A 54 5.99 9.57 -9.49
N ARG A 55 6.19 9.81 -10.79
CA ARG A 55 6.92 10.98 -11.29
C ARG A 55 6.23 12.29 -10.91
N ALA A 56 4.90 12.35 -11.01
CA ALA A 56 4.14 13.53 -10.61
C ALA A 56 4.30 13.81 -9.11
N LEU A 57 4.24 12.78 -8.26
CA LEU A 57 4.46 12.91 -6.81
C LEU A 57 5.86 13.44 -6.48
N LEU A 58 6.90 12.90 -7.14
CA LEU A 58 8.27 13.39 -6.98
C LEU A 58 8.38 14.86 -7.42
N ALA A 59 7.78 15.22 -8.56
CA ALA A 59 7.76 16.60 -9.06
C ALA A 59 7.00 17.56 -8.12
N ALA A 60 5.96 17.07 -7.44
CA ALA A 60 5.22 17.81 -6.42
C ALA A 60 6.01 18.00 -5.10
N GLY A 61 7.20 17.40 -4.98
CA GLY A 61 8.11 17.55 -3.83
C GLY A 61 8.06 16.42 -2.81
N VAL A 62 7.40 15.31 -3.12
CA VAL A 62 7.40 14.10 -2.27
C VAL A 62 8.78 13.45 -2.31
N LYS A 63 9.32 13.08 -1.15
CA LYS A 63 10.67 12.48 -1.05
C LYS A 63 10.68 10.97 -1.16
N ASN A 64 9.65 10.31 -0.63
CA ASN A 64 9.56 8.86 -0.56
C ASN A 64 8.15 8.41 -0.95
N ILE A 65 8.05 7.37 -1.76
CA ILE A 65 6.80 6.83 -2.28
C ILE A 65 6.82 5.31 -2.10
N VAL A 66 5.73 4.75 -1.60
CA VAL A 66 5.45 3.32 -1.60
C VAL A 66 4.21 3.08 -2.46
N VAL A 67 4.29 2.14 -3.39
CA VAL A 67 3.17 1.82 -4.31
C VAL A 67 3.08 0.33 -4.54
N SER A 68 1.85 -0.21 -4.63
CA SER A 68 1.59 -1.58 -5.06
C SER A 68 1.65 -1.73 -6.58
N LEU A 69 2.23 -2.82 -7.06
CA LEU A 69 2.32 -3.14 -8.50
C LEU A 69 1.14 -3.98 -9.02
N TRP A 70 0.43 -4.69 -8.15
CA TRP A 70 -0.70 -5.56 -8.47
C TRP A 70 -1.69 -5.60 -7.29
N PRO A 71 -2.90 -6.17 -7.46
CA PRO A 71 -3.89 -6.30 -6.39
C PRO A 71 -3.32 -7.01 -5.16
N VAL A 72 -3.61 -6.47 -3.98
CA VAL A 72 -3.03 -6.91 -2.71
C VAL A 72 -4.06 -7.59 -1.82
N ASP A 73 -3.59 -8.50 -0.98
CA ASP A 73 -4.40 -9.14 0.07
C ASP A 73 -4.53 -8.18 1.26
N ASP A 74 -5.75 -7.90 1.72
CA ASP A 74 -6.00 -6.90 2.77
C ASP A 74 -5.34 -7.27 4.09
N LEU A 75 -5.39 -8.54 4.49
CA LEU A 75 -4.82 -9.00 5.76
C LEU A 75 -3.29 -8.90 5.72
N ALA A 76 -2.65 -9.45 4.69
CA ALA A 76 -1.21 -9.38 4.52
C ALA A 76 -0.72 -7.93 4.38
N THR A 77 -1.48 -7.08 3.68
CA THR A 77 -1.16 -5.66 3.52
C THR A 77 -1.26 -4.91 4.84
N SER A 78 -2.30 -5.15 5.63
CA SER A 78 -2.43 -4.53 6.95
C SER A 78 -1.28 -4.93 7.88
N PHE A 79 -0.85 -6.20 7.85
CA PHE A 79 0.31 -6.69 8.61
C PHE A 79 1.60 -6.02 8.14
N LEU A 80 1.82 -5.98 6.81
CA LEU A 80 2.97 -5.33 6.19
C LEU A 80 3.04 -3.85 6.59
N MET A 81 1.93 -3.12 6.49
CA MET A 81 1.87 -1.70 6.80
C MET A 81 2.07 -1.43 8.29
N LYS A 82 1.49 -2.25 9.18
CA LYS A 82 1.75 -2.16 10.63
C LYS A 82 3.25 -2.34 10.93
N ALA A 83 3.88 -3.35 10.33
CA ALA A 83 5.32 -3.57 10.48
C ALA A 83 6.17 -2.44 9.90
N PHE A 84 5.80 -1.93 8.71
CA PHE A 84 6.48 -0.85 8.02
C PHE A 84 6.44 0.46 8.82
N TYR A 85 5.26 0.93 9.22
CA TYR A 85 5.12 2.14 10.02
C TYR A 85 5.75 1.99 11.40
N GLY A 86 5.64 0.82 12.02
CA GLY A 86 6.31 0.51 13.29
C GLY A 86 7.83 0.68 13.22
N ARG A 87 8.44 0.38 12.08
CA ARG A 87 9.88 0.56 11.83
C ARG A 87 10.25 2.01 11.50
N LEU A 88 9.43 2.69 10.72
CA LEU A 88 9.60 4.13 10.47
C LEU A 88 9.56 4.94 11.78
N MET A 89 8.65 4.61 12.69
CA MET A 89 8.58 5.25 14.01
C MET A 89 9.81 4.99 14.88
N LYS A 90 10.56 3.92 14.61
CA LYS A 90 11.85 3.61 15.25
C LYS A 90 13.04 4.31 14.58
N GLY A 91 12.81 5.11 13.54
CA GLY A 91 13.84 5.85 12.81
C GLY A 91 14.52 5.07 11.68
N GLU A 92 14.00 3.92 11.29
CA GLU A 92 14.52 3.19 10.11
C GLU A 92 14.22 3.96 8.81
N THR A 93 15.08 3.84 7.80
CA THR A 93 14.82 4.43 6.47
C THR A 93 13.70 3.68 5.76
N GLY A 94 12.95 4.35 4.87
CA GLY A 94 11.82 3.74 4.18
C GLY A 94 12.17 2.46 3.41
N ALA A 95 13.32 2.41 2.75
CA ALA A 95 13.77 1.20 2.05
C ALA A 95 14.05 0.03 3.01
N VAL A 96 14.68 0.29 4.16
CA VAL A 96 14.97 -0.74 5.17
C VAL A 96 13.67 -1.19 5.84
N ALA A 97 12.83 -0.24 6.25
CA ALA A 97 11.55 -0.51 6.87
C ALA A 97 10.66 -1.38 5.96
N LEU A 98 10.61 -1.07 4.65
CA LEU A 98 9.81 -1.85 3.70
C LEU A 98 10.37 -3.26 3.55
N ARG A 99 11.68 -3.40 3.30
CA ARG A 99 12.32 -4.72 3.15
C ARG A 99 12.05 -5.60 4.36
N GLU A 100 12.22 -5.06 5.57
CA GLU A 100 12.02 -5.84 6.78
C GLU A 100 10.54 -6.16 7.04
N ALA A 101 9.61 -5.29 6.63
CA ALA A 101 8.17 -5.58 6.66
C ALA A 101 7.80 -6.71 5.68
N GLN A 102 8.34 -6.69 4.46
CA GLN A 102 8.15 -7.77 3.48
C GLN A 102 8.70 -9.11 4.00
N LEU A 103 9.88 -9.07 4.63
CA LEU A 103 10.47 -10.25 5.26
C LEU A 103 9.66 -10.76 6.46
N ALA A 104 8.98 -9.87 7.18
CA ALA A 104 8.08 -10.27 8.26
C ALA A 104 6.90 -11.09 7.70
N VAL A 105 6.18 -10.54 6.71
CA VAL A 105 5.07 -11.25 6.03
C VAL A 105 5.53 -12.59 5.47
N ARG A 106 6.68 -12.62 4.77
CA ARG A 106 7.20 -13.86 4.16
C ARG A 106 7.50 -14.96 5.18
N ARG A 107 7.84 -14.58 6.42
CA ARG A 107 8.14 -15.52 7.52
C ARG A 107 6.91 -15.88 8.34
N SER A 108 5.84 -15.09 8.24
CA SER A 108 4.61 -15.32 8.99
C SER A 108 3.90 -16.58 8.56
N ASN A 109 3.35 -17.26 9.55
CA ASN A 109 2.44 -18.37 9.35
C ASN A 109 0.98 -17.93 9.54
N ARG A 110 0.06 -18.89 9.54
CA ARG A 110 -1.37 -18.63 9.72
C ARG A 110 -1.70 -18.09 11.11
N GLU A 111 -1.08 -18.61 12.16
CA GLU A 111 -1.32 -18.21 13.55
C GLU A 111 -0.91 -16.74 13.78
N ASP A 112 0.23 -16.32 13.23
CA ASP A 112 0.70 -14.92 13.29
C ASP A 112 -0.34 -13.95 12.69
N MET A 113 -0.95 -14.36 11.58
CA MET A 113 -1.91 -13.54 10.82
C MET A 113 -3.30 -13.56 11.44
N GLU A 114 -3.72 -14.69 12.02
CA GLU A 114 -4.93 -14.79 12.84
C GLU A 114 -4.83 -13.87 14.07
N MET A 115 -3.69 -13.87 14.76
CA MET A 115 -3.43 -12.97 15.90
C MET A 115 -3.48 -11.50 15.48
N HIS A 116 -2.90 -11.15 14.33
CA HIS A 116 -2.97 -9.79 13.80
C HIS A 116 -4.38 -9.38 13.38
N ALA A 117 -5.16 -10.29 12.78
CA ALA A 117 -6.55 -10.03 12.44
C ALA A 117 -7.40 -9.73 13.69
N LEU A 118 -7.17 -10.47 14.78
CA LEU A 118 -7.84 -10.25 16.08
C LEU A 118 -7.45 -8.89 16.68
N ASP A 119 -6.17 -8.52 16.65
CA ASP A 119 -5.69 -7.20 17.10
C ASP A 119 -6.30 -6.05 16.27
N MET A 120 -6.44 -6.24 14.97
CA MET A 120 -7.05 -5.25 14.07
C MET A 120 -8.54 -5.04 14.39
N GLN A 121 -9.28 -6.11 14.68
CA GLN A 121 -10.69 -6.03 15.11
C GLN A 121 -10.86 -5.29 16.45
N GLN A 122 -9.86 -5.39 17.34
CA GLN A 122 -9.87 -4.67 18.63
C GLN A 122 -9.47 -3.20 18.48
N THR A 123 -8.61 -2.87 17.50
CA THR A 123 -8.15 -1.51 17.25
C THR A 123 -9.21 -0.66 16.56
N CYS A 124 -10.02 -1.27 15.68
CA CYS A 124 -11.15 -0.64 15.01
C CYS A 124 -12.40 -0.58 15.92
N GLY A 125 -12.32 0.18 17.02
CA GLY A 125 -13.48 0.47 17.87
C GLY A 125 -14.45 1.44 17.20
N GLY A 126 -15.32 0.97 16.29
CA GLY A 126 -16.47 1.73 15.79
C GLY A 126 -16.95 1.39 14.38
N GLU A 127 -18.19 1.79 14.07
CA GLU A 127 -18.95 1.54 12.82
C GLU A 127 -18.32 2.08 11.52
N ALA A 128 -17.12 2.68 11.61
CA ALA A 128 -16.36 3.21 10.47
C ALA A 128 -15.51 2.15 9.74
N CYS A 129 -15.36 0.94 10.29
CA CYS A 129 -14.68 -0.17 9.60
C CYS A 129 -15.62 -0.80 8.56
N GLY A 130 -15.83 -0.07 7.45
CA GLY A 130 -16.51 -0.59 6.27
C GLY A 130 -15.77 -1.82 5.72
N ARG A 131 -16.54 -2.87 5.46
CA ARG A 131 -16.13 -4.27 5.21
C ARG A 131 -15.39 -4.88 6.40
N SER A 132 -16.07 -5.83 7.04
CA SER A 132 -15.39 -6.91 7.75
C SER A 132 -14.25 -7.37 6.86
N VAL A 133 -13.00 -7.20 7.32
CA VAL A 133 -11.88 -8.00 6.83
C VAL A 133 -12.19 -9.42 7.30
N ALA A 134 -13.18 -10.05 6.67
CA ALA A 134 -13.32 -11.47 6.69
C ALA A 134 -12.03 -11.92 6.02
N PRO A 135 -11.13 -12.55 6.76
CA PRO A 135 -9.94 -13.04 6.13
C PRO A 135 -10.47 -14.08 5.13
N GLU A 136 -10.38 -13.80 3.83
CA GLU A 136 -10.41 -14.84 2.82
C GLU A 136 -9.14 -15.66 3.05
N ILE A 137 -9.16 -16.45 4.13
CA ILE A 137 -8.13 -17.42 4.44
C ILE A 137 -8.29 -18.45 3.34
N ASP A 138 -7.49 -18.29 2.29
CA ASP A 138 -7.27 -19.29 1.27
C ASP A 138 -6.91 -20.60 1.98
N GLN A 139 -7.92 -21.47 2.13
CA GLN A 139 -7.85 -22.70 2.93
C GLN A 139 -6.87 -23.72 2.32
N GLY A 140 -6.18 -23.39 1.22
CA GLY A 140 -5.34 -24.29 0.44
C GLY A 140 -3.82 -24.21 0.66
N SER A 141 -3.26 -23.26 1.42
CA SER A 141 -1.79 -23.14 1.52
C SER A 141 -1.23 -23.70 2.83
N ALA A 142 -0.88 -24.99 2.83
CA ALA A 142 0.02 -25.57 3.83
C ALA A 142 1.43 -24.91 3.87
N ARG A 143 1.72 -23.94 2.98
CA ARG A 143 2.99 -23.21 2.85
C ARG A 143 2.98 -21.78 3.40
N GLY A 144 1.89 -21.32 4.04
CA GLY A 144 1.82 -19.99 4.66
C GLY A 144 1.98 -18.82 3.67
N TYR A 145 2.32 -17.63 4.18
CA TYR A 145 2.45 -16.36 3.45
C TYR A 145 3.77 -16.21 2.67
N TYR A 146 4.39 -17.33 2.30
CA TYR A 146 5.66 -17.37 1.58
C TYR A 146 5.56 -16.87 0.11
N GLN A 147 4.37 -16.95 -0.49
CA GLN A 147 4.17 -16.61 -1.89
C GLN A 147 4.37 -15.10 -2.15
N PRO A 148 5.07 -14.69 -3.23
CA PRO A 148 5.33 -13.28 -3.54
C PRO A 148 4.09 -12.38 -3.59
N ARG A 149 2.92 -12.93 -3.90
CA ARG A 149 1.66 -12.16 -3.91
C ARG A 149 1.37 -11.44 -2.59
N PHE A 150 1.83 -11.99 -1.46
CA PHE A 150 1.54 -11.45 -0.13
C PHE A 150 2.54 -10.39 0.34
N TRP A 151 3.78 -10.41 -0.14
CA TRP A 151 4.85 -9.55 0.38
C TRP A 151 5.60 -8.75 -0.67
N ALA A 152 5.58 -9.15 -1.94
CA ALA A 152 6.27 -8.45 -3.03
C ALA A 152 5.48 -7.36 -3.79
N PRO A 153 4.17 -7.05 -3.54
CA PRO A 153 3.48 -6.05 -4.38
C PRO A 153 4.05 -4.65 -4.21
N PHE A 154 4.59 -4.34 -3.04
CA PHE A 154 5.03 -2.99 -2.70
C PHE A 154 6.46 -2.73 -3.13
N ILE A 155 6.66 -1.63 -3.86
CA ILE A 155 7.98 -1.07 -4.14
C ILE A 155 8.17 0.27 -3.43
N PHE A 156 9.43 0.63 -3.19
CA PHE A 156 9.82 1.91 -2.61
C PHE A 156 10.58 2.74 -3.66
N ILE A 157 10.16 3.99 -3.84
CA ILE A 157 10.81 4.96 -4.72
C ILE A 157 11.19 6.17 -3.85
N GLY A 158 12.47 6.48 -3.76
CA GLY A 158 12.96 7.60 -2.96
C GLY A 158 14.08 8.37 -3.66
N ILE A 159 14.03 9.70 -3.54
CA ILE A 159 15.10 10.61 -3.95
C ILE A 159 15.81 11.13 -2.70
N ARG A 160 17.15 11.02 -2.69
CA ARG A 160 18.01 11.35 -1.55
C ARG A 160 18.17 12.86 -1.38
#